data_AF-A0A7C1YR23-F1
#
_entry.id   AF-A0A7C1YR23-F1
#
_cell.length_a   1.000
_cell.length_b   1.000
_cell.length_c   1.000
_cell.angle_alpha   90.00
_cell.angle_beta   90.00
_cell.angle_gamma   90.00
#
_symmetry.space_group_name_H-M   'P 1'
#
loop_
_entity.id
_entity.type
_entity.pdbx_description
1 polymer ?
#
loop_
_entity_poly.entity_id
_entity_poly.type
_entity_poly.pdbx_seq_one_letter_code
_entity_poly.pdbx_strand_id
1 'polypeptide(L)'
;MERKKTRLTRKGPVFLFLLMVIIDVNFLLQGYSKSNNFTNNLELGTQILKVSYYNEQEWNNSVNSLTNPRDLFGGQADIIGAKYKVTITENNYIGNESTHSLFLKFVFPEKVHDLFPNISQYGYDYYLINNYTNQYKVWGYIFYYWNFTTGEFNVFQDYKYYSKLRMFSFIIQNPIAFGKLLVDYNDFAGKINNDSNLHSLNISFPILTGDDLMWQFLIDLLAVGTPVNDYLIDMINVLNCTNAEVQGNTITFQRRGEQDFNVEVTYNQLGRMGKFVIKNIENQKIYEIISFYPKNLVYLIIGMIFLSLLGIVILIFLKRRKRLKT
;
A
#
# COMPACT_ATOMS: atom_id res chain seq x y z
N MET A 1 63.06 37.99 -8.26
CA MET A 1 61.87 37.51 -8.99
C MET A 1 61.04 36.65 -8.04
N GLU A 2 60.16 37.27 -7.25
CA GLU A 2 59.36 36.61 -6.21
C GLU A 2 58.09 35.97 -6.79
N ARG A 3 57.87 34.69 -6.53
CA ARG A 3 56.60 34.00 -6.83
C ARG A 3 55.59 34.24 -5.70
N LYS A 4 54.58 35.08 -5.95
CA LYS A 4 53.39 35.22 -5.10
C LYS A 4 52.64 33.88 -5.03
N LYS A 5 52.63 33.25 -3.84
CA LYS A 5 51.72 32.15 -3.51
C LYS A 5 50.32 32.70 -3.26
N THR A 6 49.38 32.44 -4.16
CA THR A 6 47.95 32.68 -3.95
C THR A 6 47.44 31.74 -2.85
N ARG A 7 47.22 32.29 -1.65
CA ARG A 7 46.46 31.62 -0.58
C ARG A 7 45.01 31.51 -1.06
N LEU A 8 44.55 30.31 -1.42
CA LEU A 8 43.12 30.01 -1.49
C LEU A 8 42.53 30.27 -0.09
N THR A 9 41.74 31.32 0.03
CA THR A 9 41.05 31.68 1.27
C THR A 9 40.01 30.62 1.58
N ARG A 10 40.02 30.10 2.81
CA ARG A 10 39.15 29.05 3.39
C ARG A 10 37.63 29.26 3.28
N LYS A 11 37.16 30.31 2.59
CA LYS A 11 35.74 30.72 2.52
C LYS A 11 34.96 30.07 1.37
N GLY A 12 35.64 29.57 0.34
CA GLY A 12 35.00 28.89 -0.81
C GLY A 12 34.13 27.67 -0.45
N PRO A 13 34.61 26.71 0.35
CA PRO A 13 33.81 25.52 0.67
C PRO A 13 32.65 25.80 1.62
N VAL A 14 32.76 26.79 2.51
CA VAL A 14 31.67 27.19 3.42
C VAL A 14 30.53 27.85 2.63
N PHE A 15 30.87 28.66 1.62
CA PHE A 15 29.89 29.30 0.75
C PHE A 15 29.15 28.28 -0.14
N LEU A 16 29.86 27.28 -0.68
CA LEU A 16 29.27 26.16 -1.42
C LEU A 16 28.35 25.30 -0.55
N PHE A 17 28.72 25.05 0.72
CA PHE A 17 27.89 24.31 1.67
C PHE A 17 26.61 25.08 2.05
N LEU A 18 26.71 26.39 2.30
CA LEU A 18 25.54 27.24 2.53
C LEU A 18 24.62 27.33 1.31
N LEU A 19 25.16 27.34 0.10
CA LEU A 19 24.37 27.32 -1.14
C LEU A 19 23.61 25.99 -1.31
N MET A 20 24.22 24.86 -0.98
CA MET A 20 23.52 23.56 -0.98
C MET A 20 22.39 23.53 0.05
N VAL A 21 22.61 24.07 1.26
CA VAL A 21 21.56 24.13 2.31
C VAL A 21 20.42 25.07 1.89
N ILE A 22 20.69 26.19 1.22
CA ILE A 22 19.64 27.12 0.76
C ILE A 22 18.84 26.52 -0.42
N ILE A 23 19.48 25.74 -1.28
CA ILE A 23 18.80 25.01 -2.37
C ILE A 23 17.92 23.88 -1.80
N ASP A 24 18.39 23.16 -0.77
CA ASP A 24 17.59 22.14 -0.08
C ASP A 24 16.38 22.74 0.69
N VAL A 25 16.55 23.90 1.34
CA VAL A 25 15.46 24.53 2.11
C VAL A 25 14.39 25.13 1.20
N ASN A 26 14.75 25.65 0.02
CA ASN A 26 13.76 26.11 -0.96
C ASN A 26 13.04 24.95 -1.69
N PHE A 27 13.62 23.75 -1.71
CA PHE A 27 12.91 22.55 -2.17
C PHE A 27 11.85 22.07 -1.14
N LEU A 28 12.01 22.44 0.13
CA LEU A 28 11.11 22.10 1.24
C LEU A 28 10.02 23.15 1.52
N LEU A 29 10.06 24.32 0.87
CA LEU A 29 9.06 25.38 1.01
C LEU A 29 8.32 25.60 -0.31
N GLN A 30 7.61 24.58 -0.78
CA GLN A 30 6.51 24.82 -1.73
C GLN A 30 5.29 25.29 -0.94
N GLY A 31 4.80 26.48 -1.31
CA GLY A 31 3.70 27.16 -0.67
C GLY A 31 2.43 26.33 -0.61
N TYR A 32 1.83 26.30 0.57
CA TYR A 32 0.48 25.80 0.79
C TYR A 32 -0.52 26.72 0.06
N SER A 33 -0.88 26.32 -1.16
CA SER A 33 -2.21 26.61 -1.69
C SER A 33 -2.99 25.30 -1.68
N LYS A 34 -4.09 25.24 -0.94
CA LYS A 34 -4.94 24.06 -0.79
C LYS A 34 -5.74 23.86 -2.09
N SER A 35 -5.10 23.32 -3.11
CA SER A 35 -5.79 22.57 -4.16
C SER A 35 -5.88 21.11 -3.68
N ASN A 36 -7.02 20.44 -3.84
CA ASN A 36 -7.19 19.00 -3.61
C ASN A 36 -6.41 18.17 -4.64
N ASN A 37 -5.13 18.44 -4.82
CA ASN A 37 -4.26 17.78 -5.77
C ASN A 37 -3.53 16.68 -5.01
N PHE A 38 -4.25 15.60 -4.72
CA PHE A 38 -3.57 14.36 -4.34
C PHE A 38 -2.63 13.97 -5.48
N THR A 39 -1.47 13.44 -5.12
CA THR A 39 -0.45 12.98 -6.07
C THR A 39 -0.16 11.52 -5.88
N ASN A 40 0.43 10.94 -6.92
CA ASN A 40 0.94 9.59 -6.91
C ASN A 40 2.46 9.60 -6.69
N ASN A 41 2.89 8.99 -5.58
CA ASN A 41 4.31 8.79 -5.27
C ASN A 41 4.76 7.34 -5.40
N LEU A 42 3.95 6.44 -5.98
CA LEU A 42 4.35 5.05 -6.20
C LEU A 42 5.48 4.96 -7.22
N GLU A 43 6.59 4.38 -6.79
CA GLU A 43 7.74 4.07 -7.64
C GLU A 43 7.70 2.62 -8.15
N LEU A 44 8.28 2.40 -9.33
CA LEU A 44 8.61 1.07 -9.81
C LEU A 44 9.58 0.39 -8.85
N GLY A 45 9.36 -0.90 -8.61
CA GLY A 45 10.22 -1.67 -7.73
C GLY A 45 9.49 -2.75 -6.96
N THR A 46 10.24 -3.40 -6.07
CA THR A 46 9.73 -4.49 -5.24
C THR A 46 9.57 -4.03 -3.80
N GLN A 47 8.44 -4.36 -3.19
CA GLN A 47 8.23 -4.34 -1.75
C GLN A 47 8.06 -5.79 -1.28
N ILE A 48 8.65 -6.10 -0.14
CA ILE A 48 8.43 -7.37 0.54
C ILE A 48 7.70 -7.07 1.84
N LEU A 49 6.61 -7.79 2.08
CA LEU A 49 5.89 -7.82 3.34
C LEU A 49 6.31 -9.07 4.10
N LYS A 50 6.53 -8.96 5.40
CA LYS A 50 6.98 -10.06 6.26
C LYS A 50 6.09 -10.14 7.48
N VAL A 51 5.60 -11.34 7.79
CA VAL A 51 4.98 -11.65 9.07
C VAL A 51 6.07 -11.57 10.14
N SER A 52 5.97 -10.58 11.01
CA SER A 52 6.95 -10.31 12.08
C SER A 52 6.49 -10.80 13.44
N TYR A 53 5.18 -10.93 13.64
CA TYR A 53 4.59 -11.41 14.89
C TYR A 53 3.26 -12.11 14.60
N TYR A 54 3.00 -13.20 15.32
CA TYR A 54 1.71 -13.87 15.35
C TYR A 54 1.56 -14.62 16.67
N ASN A 55 0.43 -14.41 17.36
CA ASN A 55 0.01 -15.16 18.53
C ASN A 55 -1.32 -15.86 18.22
N GLU A 56 -1.24 -17.15 17.95
CA GLU A 56 -2.40 -17.98 17.57
C GLU A 56 -3.45 -18.08 18.68
N GLN A 57 -3.03 -18.18 19.95
CA GLN A 57 -3.96 -18.24 21.07
C GLN A 57 -4.77 -16.95 21.18
N GLU A 58 -4.10 -15.80 21.14
CA GLU A 58 -4.77 -14.51 21.20
C GLU A 58 -5.64 -14.24 19.97
N TRP A 59 -5.22 -14.73 18.80
CA TRP A 59 -6.03 -14.67 17.59
C TRP A 59 -7.34 -15.41 17.76
N ASN A 60 -7.29 -16.66 18.23
CA ASN A 60 -8.47 -17.48 18.42
C ASN A 60 -9.40 -16.89 19.49
N ASN A 61 -8.85 -16.25 20.53
CA ASN A 61 -9.62 -15.66 21.62
C ASN A 61 -10.24 -14.30 21.27
N SER A 62 -9.61 -13.51 20.39
CA SER A 62 -10.02 -12.12 20.12
C SER A 62 -10.61 -11.93 18.73
N VAL A 63 -9.96 -12.48 17.70
CA VAL A 63 -10.33 -12.25 16.30
C VAL A 63 -11.42 -13.22 15.90
N ASN A 64 -11.10 -14.50 15.71
CA ASN A 64 -12.07 -15.54 15.38
C ASN A 64 -11.40 -16.91 15.42
N SER A 65 -11.89 -17.84 16.22
CA SER A 65 -11.36 -19.22 16.33
C SER A 65 -11.52 -20.08 15.07
N LEU A 66 -12.40 -19.68 14.14
CA LEU A 66 -12.66 -20.40 12.89
C LEU A 66 -11.85 -19.88 11.70
N THR A 67 -11.07 -18.81 11.88
CA THR A 67 -10.21 -18.24 10.84
C THR A 67 -8.81 -18.02 11.38
N ASN A 68 -7.83 -17.89 10.51
CA ASN A 68 -6.47 -17.52 10.88
C ASN A 68 -5.91 -16.54 9.82
N PRO A 69 -4.69 -15.98 10.01
CA PRO A 69 -4.14 -15.01 9.07
C PRO A 69 -4.05 -15.50 7.62
N ARG A 70 -3.91 -16.82 7.38
CA ARG A 70 -3.87 -17.39 6.03
C ARG A 70 -5.20 -17.22 5.29
N ASP A 71 -6.31 -17.15 6.01
CA ASP A 71 -7.65 -17.02 5.42
C ASP A 71 -7.92 -15.56 5.03
N LEU A 72 -7.20 -14.61 5.62
CA LEU A 72 -7.26 -13.19 5.25
C LEU A 72 -6.23 -12.81 4.18
N PHE A 73 -4.99 -13.29 4.30
CA PHE A 73 -3.87 -12.83 3.47
C PHE A 73 -3.35 -13.89 2.49
N GLY A 74 -3.87 -15.12 2.56
CA GLY A 74 -3.46 -16.25 1.72
C GLY A 74 -2.10 -16.85 2.10
N GLY A 75 -1.78 -17.99 1.48
CA GLY A 75 -0.47 -18.65 1.61
C GLY A 75 -0.16 -19.11 3.03
N GLN A 76 1.04 -18.79 3.51
CA GLN A 76 1.56 -19.12 4.85
C GLN A 76 1.58 -17.89 5.78
N ALA A 77 0.58 -17.02 5.69
CA ALA A 77 0.53 -15.77 6.45
C ALA A 77 0.38 -15.99 7.98
N ASP A 78 0.06 -17.21 8.40
CA ASP A 78 0.01 -17.70 9.78
C ASP A 78 1.39 -18.12 10.33
N ILE A 79 2.47 -18.03 9.54
CA ILE A 79 3.83 -18.41 9.98
C ILE A 79 4.71 -17.18 10.14
N ILE A 80 5.28 -16.98 11.33
CA ILE A 80 6.27 -15.93 11.57
C ILE A 80 7.47 -16.10 10.63
N GLY A 81 7.83 -15.03 9.94
CA GLY A 81 8.91 -15.03 8.97
C GLY A 81 8.49 -15.28 7.53
N ALA A 82 7.25 -15.72 7.28
CA ALA A 82 6.71 -15.82 5.94
C ALA A 82 6.72 -14.45 5.25
N LYS A 83 6.99 -14.45 3.95
CA LYS A 83 7.15 -13.24 3.14
C LYS A 83 6.20 -13.27 1.96
N TYR A 84 5.59 -12.12 1.72
CA TYR A 84 4.81 -11.81 0.52
C TYR A 84 5.59 -10.82 -0.32
N LYS A 85 5.61 -11.02 -1.63
CA LYS A 85 6.34 -10.14 -2.55
C LYS A 85 5.37 -9.44 -3.47
N VAL A 86 5.63 -8.16 -3.69
CA VAL A 86 4.88 -7.36 -4.65
C VAL A 86 5.84 -6.50 -5.45
N THR A 87 5.80 -6.66 -6.77
CA THR A 87 6.64 -5.93 -7.71
C THR A 87 5.78 -5.08 -8.65
N ILE A 88 6.06 -3.79 -8.69
CA ILE A 88 5.49 -2.84 -9.66
C ILE A 88 6.45 -2.76 -10.83
N THR A 89 6.01 -3.19 -12.01
CA THR A 89 6.84 -3.21 -13.22
C THR A 89 6.51 -2.08 -14.18
N GLU A 90 5.26 -1.62 -14.16
CA GLU A 90 4.77 -0.55 -15.03
C GLU A 90 3.93 0.42 -14.21
N ASN A 91 4.19 1.70 -14.42
CA ASN A 91 3.36 2.80 -13.97
C ASN A 91 2.58 3.25 -15.21
N ASN A 92 1.38 2.70 -15.37
CA ASN A 92 0.59 2.88 -16.57
C ASN A 92 -0.54 3.84 -16.26
N TYR A 93 -0.32 5.08 -16.72
CA TYR A 93 -1.30 6.08 -17.11
C TYR A 93 -2.25 6.65 -16.04
N ILE A 94 -2.46 7.97 -16.14
CA ILE A 94 -3.62 8.64 -15.55
C ILE A 94 -4.81 8.24 -16.41
N GLY A 95 -5.75 7.54 -15.80
CA GLY A 95 -6.83 6.88 -16.51
C GLY A 95 -8.21 7.14 -15.97
N ASN A 96 -9.20 6.62 -16.70
CA ASN A 96 -10.58 6.55 -16.26
C ASN A 96 -10.97 5.07 -16.18
N GLU A 97 -11.41 4.63 -15.01
CA GLU A 97 -11.95 3.29 -14.80
C GLU A 97 -13.46 3.35 -14.63
N SER A 98 -14.17 2.36 -15.14
CA SER A 98 -15.62 2.27 -14.98
C SER A 98 -16.01 1.75 -13.60
N THR A 99 -17.23 2.05 -13.15
CA THR A 99 -17.83 1.45 -11.95
C THR A 99 -17.72 -0.07 -11.96
N HIS A 100 -18.00 -0.70 -13.10
CA HIS A 100 -17.89 -2.15 -13.28
C HIS A 100 -16.47 -2.67 -12.99
N SER A 101 -15.45 -2.02 -13.55
CA SER A 101 -14.03 -2.34 -13.32
C SER A 101 -13.67 -2.21 -11.84
N LEU A 102 -14.07 -1.10 -11.21
CA LEU A 102 -13.78 -0.84 -9.81
C LEU A 102 -14.52 -1.79 -8.86
N PHE A 103 -15.76 -2.20 -9.16
CA PHE A 103 -16.45 -3.18 -8.33
C PHE A 103 -15.75 -4.53 -8.36
N LEU A 104 -15.43 -5.03 -9.55
CA LEU A 104 -14.66 -6.27 -9.73
C LEU A 104 -13.29 -6.22 -9.05
N LYS A 105 -12.71 -5.03 -8.88
CA LYS A 105 -11.37 -4.90 -8.32
C LYS A 105 -11.34 -4.68 -6.82
N PHE A 106 -12.30 -3.91 -6.29
CA PHE A 106 -12.20 -3.35 -4.94
C PHE A 106 -13.41 -3.61 -4.05
N VAL A 107 -14.59 -3.86 -4.62
CA VAL A 107 -15.85 -3.82 -3.85
C VAL A 107 -16.50 -5.18 -3.73
N PHE A 108 -16.42 -6.03 -4.76
CA PHE A 108 -16.98 -7.37 -4.66
C PHE A 108 -16.15 -8.21 -3.68
N PRO A 109 -16.76 -8.69 -2.59
CA PRO A 109 -16.09 -9.66 -1.73
C PRO A 109 -15.71 -10.91 -2.52
N GLU A 110 -14.68 -11.64 -2.08
CA GLU A 110 -14.23 -12.88 -2.73
C GLU A 110 -15.38 -13.86 -2.99
N LYS A 111 -16.29 -14.02 -2.02
CA LYS A 111 -17.48 -14.89 -2.12
C LYS A 111 -18.43 -14.51 -3.25
N VAL A 112 -18.44 -13.26 -3.65
CA VAL A 112 -19.29 -12.74 -4.73
C VAL A 112 -18.68 -13.02 -6.10
N HIS A 113 -17.35 -13.14 -6.21
CA HIS A 113 -16.70 -13.47 -7.48
C HIS A 113 -17.17 -14.80 -8.07
N ASP A 114 -17.43 -15.80 -7.23
CA ASP A 114 -17.94 -17.10 -7.67
C ASP A 114 -19.40 -17.04 -8.17
N LEU A 115 -20.15 -15.99 -7.83
CA LEU A 115 -21.54 -15.79 -8.23
C LEU A 115 -21.67 -15.09 -9.59
N PHE A 116 -20.59 -14.49 -10.10
CA PHE A 116 -20.60 -13.72 -11.36
C PHE A 116 -21.10 -14.49 -12.59
N PRO A 117 -20.68 -15.74 -12.82
CA PRO A 117 -21.19 -16.52 -13.94
C PRO A 117 -22.71 -16.68 -13.89
N ASN A 118 -23.27 -16.82 -12.68
CA ASN A 118 -24.70 -17.00 -12.49
C ASN A 118 -25.45 -15.70 -12.77
N ILE A 119 -25.08 -14.58 -12.15
CA ILE A 119 -25.79 -13.31 -12.37
C ILE A 119 -25.66 -12.82 -13.82
N SER A 120 -24.54 -13.11 -14.48
CA SER A 120 -24.32 -12.77 -15.89
C SER A 120 -25.32 -13.48 -16.82
N GLN A 121 -25.67 -14.74 -16.54
CA GLN A 121 -26.72 -15.47 -17.28
C GLN A 121 -28.10 -14.80 -17.17
N TYR A 122 -28.36 -14.09 -16.08
CA TYR A 122 -29.58 -13.29 -15.89
C TYR A 122 -29.46 -11.85 -16.42
N GLY A 123 -28.37 -11.53 -17.13
CA GLY A 123 -28.16 -10.23 -17.77
C GLY A 123 -27.61 -9.14 -16.84
N TYR A 124 -27.25 -9.46 -15.59
CA TYR A 124 -26.81 -8.45 -14.62
C TYR A 124 -25.43 -7.86 -14.91
N ASP A 125 -24.61 -8.54 -15.71
CA ASP A 125 -23.36 -7.98 -16.22
C ASP A 125 -23.62 -6.76 -17.14
N TYR A 126 -24.48 -6.94 -18.15
CA TYR A 126 -24.92 -5.84 -19.01
C TYR A 126 -25.70 -4.76 -18.24
N TYR A 127 -26.53 -5.17 -17.27
CA TYR A 127 -27.24 -4.21 -16.41
C TYR A 127 -26.26 -3.31 -15.66
N LEU A 128 -25.22 -3.90 -15.05
CA LEU A 128 -24.20 -3.17 -14.31
C LEU A 128 -23.46 -2.17 -15.21
N ILE A 129 -23.04 -2.60 -16.40
CA ILE A 129 -22.35 -1.74 -17.37
C ILE A 129 -23.23 -0.57 -17.84
N ASN A 130 -24.51 -0.82 -18.11
CA ASN A 130 -25.40 0.17 -18.71
C ASN A 130 -26.02 1.15 -17.70
N ASN A 131 -26.21 0.75 -16.44
CA ASN A 131 -26.87 1.59 -15.43
C ASN A 131 -25.88 2.31 -14.51
N TYR A 132 -24.63 1.86 -14.40
CA TYR A 132 -23.61 2.47 -13.55
C TYR A 132 -22.43 2.96 -14.38
N THR A 133 -22.69 3.97 -15.22
CA THR A 133 -21.76 4.46 -16.26
C THR A 133 -20.67 5.39 -15.74
N ASN A 134 -20.61 5.66 -14.44
CA ASN A 134 -19.61 6.54 -13.82
C ASN A 134 -18.18 6.11 -14.18
N GLN A 135 -17.35 7.13 -14.41
CA GLN A 135 -15.94 6.98 -14.71
C GLN A 135 -15.12 7.65 -13.61
N TYR A 136 -14.11 6.94 -13.15
CA TYR A 136 -13.31 7.31 -11.99
C TYR A 136 -11.89 7.56 -12.43
N LYS A 137 -11.37 8.75 -12.12
CA LYS A 137 -9.97 9.06 -12.38
C LYS A 137 -9.09 8.22 -11.49
N VAL A 138 -8.14 7.49 -12.08
CA VAL A 138 -7.20 6.64 -11.35
C VAL A 138 -5.75 6.88 -11.76
N TRP A 139 -4.85 6.49 -10.88
CA TRP A 139 -3.48 6.13 -11.26
C TRP A 139 -3.41 4.61 -11.40
N GLY A 140 -3.06 4.12 -12.60
CA GLY A 140 -3.00 2.70 -12.90
C GLY A 140 -1.59 2.12 -12.79
N TYR A 141 -1.51 0.86 -12.35
CA TYR A 141 -0.24 0.13 -12.28
C TYR A 141 -0.42 -1.33 -12.59
N ILE A 142 0.69 -1.93 -12.97
CA ILE A 142 0.79 -3.37 -13.12
C ILE A 142 1.61 -3.93 -11.98
N PHE A 143 0.92 -4.71 -11.15
CA PHE A 143 1.52 -5.41 -10.03
C PHE A 143 1.68 -6.90 -10.34
N TYR A 144 2.79 -7.43 -9.86
CA TYR A 144 3.04 -8.86 -9.73
C TYR A 144 3.10 -9.21 -8.26
N TYR A 145 2.26 -10.13 -7.83
CA TYR A 145 2.15 -10.54 -6.44
C TYR A 145 2.61 -11.99 -6.25
N TRP A 146 3.19 -12.29 -5.09
CA TRP A 146 3.48 -13.64 -4.64
C TRP A 146 2.96 -13.77 -3.22
N ASN A 147 2.12 -14.77 -3.00
CA ASN A 147 1.52 -15.06 -1.70
C ASN A 147 2.58 -15.29 -0.61
N PHE A 148 2.16 -15.19 0.66
CA PHE A 148 3.03 -15.45 1.79
C PHE A 148 3.63 -16.85 1.72
N THR A 149 4.96 -16.92 1.78
CA THR A 149 5.71 -18.18 1.81
C THR A 149 6.95 -18.04 2.69
N THR A 150 7.33 -19.15 3.34
CA THR A 150 8.57 -19.29 4.10
C THR A 150 9.74 -19.75 3.22
N GLY A 151 9.43 -20.33 2.05
CA GLY A 151 10.41 -20.77 1.06
C GLY A 151 10.88 -19.63 0.15
N GLU A 152 11.63 -20.00 -0.89
CA GLU A 152 11.99 -19.07 -1.96
C GLU A 152 10.78 -18.71 -2.82
N PHE A 153 10.76 -17.48 -3.34
CA PHE A 153 9.76 -17.09 -4.34
C PHE A 153 10.03 -17.85 -5.64
N ASN A 154 9.21 -18.84 -5.95
CA ASN A 154 9.40 -19.67 -7.15
C ASN A 154 8.94 -18.91 -8.40
N VAL A 155 9.90 -18.36 -9.14
CA VAL A 155 9.63 -17.58 -10.36
C VAL A 155 9.06 -18.45 -11.50
N PHE A 156 9.31 -19.76 -11.53
CA PHE A 156 9.05 -20.62 -12.70
C PHE A 156 7.80 -21.51 -12.59
N GLN A 157 7.39 -21.96 -11.40
CA GLN A 157 6.09 -22.66 -11.25
C GLN A 157 4.89 -21.72 -11.40
N ASP A 158 5.11 -20.45 -11.08
CA ASP A 158 4.15 -19.36 -11.26
C ASP A 158 4.04 -18.88 -12.72
N TYR A 159 4.91 -19.37 -13.63
CA TYR A 159 4.94 -18.96 -15.03
C TYR A 159 3.75 -19.47 -15.87
N LYS A 160 3.16 -20.61 -15.47
CA LYS A 160 2.00 -21.21 -16.17
C LYS A 160 0.65 -20.57 -15.79
N TYR A 161 0.63 -19.75 -14.73
CA TYR A 161 -0.53 -19.03 -14.20
C TYR A 161 -0.36 -17.50 -14.28
N TYR A 162 0.40 -17.00 -15.26
CA TYR A 162 0.72 -15.57 -15.43
C TYR A 162 -0.49 -14.63 -15.48
N SER A 163 -1.67 -15.11 -15.90
CA SER A 163 -2.90 -14.32 -15.92
C SER A 163 -3.50 -14.05 -14.53
N LYS A 164 -3.15 -14.83 -13.50
CA LYS A 164 -3.60 -14.60 -12.12
C LYS A 164 -2.66 -13.70 -11.30
N LEU A 165 -1.39 -13.58 -11.70
CA LEU A 165 -0.37 -12.82 -10.96
C LEU A 165 -0.18 -11.40 -11.46
N ARG A 166 -0.49 -11.13 -12.74
CA ARG A 166 -0.51 -9.78 -13.30
C ARG A 166 -1.87 -9.16 -13.02
N MET A 167 -1.92 -8.30 -12.03
CA MET A 167 -3.15 -7.58 -11.71
C MET A 167 -2.94 -6.10 -11.99
N PHE A 168 -3.85 -5.54 -12.78
CA PHE A 168 -4.07 -4.10 -12.76
C PHE A 168 -4.54 -3.74 -11.36
N SER A 169 -3.89 -2.75 -10.77
CA SER A 169 -4.36 -2.13 -9.55
C SER A 169 -4.33 -0.63 -9.73
N PHE A 170 -5.18 0.04 -8.97
CA PHE A 170 -5.52 1.42 -9.17
C PHE A 170 -5.47 2.15 -7.84
N ILE A 171 -5.12 3.42 -7.89
CA ILE A 171 -5.40 4.36 -6.81
C ILE A 171 -6.41 5.37 -7.38
N ILE A 172 -7.57 5.49 -6.74
CA ILE A 172 -8.56 6.51 -7.12
C ILE A 172 -7.99 7.88 -6.77
N GLN A 173 -7.94 8.81 -7.73
CA GLN A 173 -7.25 10.09 -7.52
C GLN A 173 -7.92 10.97 -6.47
N ASN A 174 -9.26 10.90 -6.40
CA ASN A 174 -10.06 11.68 -5.48
C ASN A 174 -10.83 10.74 -4.53
N PRO A 175 -10.46 10.70 -3.23
CA PRO A 175 -11.13 9.87 -2.23
C PRO A 175 -12.65 10.04 -2.20
N ILE A 176 -13.17 11.23 -2.52
CA ILE A 176 -14.62 11.52 -2.53
C ILE A 176 -15.39 10.52 -3.42
N ALA A 177 -14.73 9.98 -4.46
CA ALA A 177 -15.39 9.05 -5.37
C ALA A 177 -15.70 7.69 -4.72
N PHE A 178 -15.06 7.31 -3.61
CA PHE A 178 -15.38 6.09 -2.86
C PHE A 178 -16.82 6.11 -2.31
N GLY A 179 -17.33 7.27 -1.90
CA GLY A 179 -18.72 7.37 -1.43
C GLY A 179 -19.73 7.04 -2.54
N LYS A 180 -19.48 7.54 -3.76
CA LYS A 180 -20.32 7.20 -4.91
C LYS A 180 -20.23 5.72 -5.27
N LEU A 181 -19.02 5.15 -5.22
CA LEU A 181 -18.79 3.74 -5.48
C LEU A 181 -19.57 2.84 -4.51
N LEU A 182 -19.57 3.18 -3.21
CA LEU A 182 -20.33 2.44 -2.19
C LEU A 182 -21.84 2.53 -2.42
N VAL A 183 -22.35 3.73 -2.72
CA VAL A 183 -23.78 3.95 -3.01
C VAL A 183 -24.22 3.13 -4.23
N ASP A 184 -23.42 3.17 -5.31
CA ASP A 184 -23.71 2.41 -6.53
C ASP A 184 -23.69 0.91 -6.27
N TYR A 185 -22.75 0.43 -5.45
CA TYR A 185 -22.66 -0.98 -5.11
C TYR A 185 -23.89 -1.43 -4.33
N ASN A 186 -24.29 -0.69 -3.29
CA ASN A 186 -25.43 -1.06 -2.45
C ASN A 186 -26.76 -0.98 -3.22
N ASP A 187 -26.90 -0.05 -4.17
CA ASP A 187 -28.05 -0.03 -5.08
C ASP A 187 -28.06 -1.28 -5.99
N PHE A 188 -26.93 -1.63 -6.60
CA PHE A 188 -26.80 -2.84 -7.42
C PHE A 188 -27.06 -4.12 -6.63
N ALA A 189 -26.47 -4.27 -5.45
CA ALA A 189 -26.70 -5.39 -4.54
C ALA A 189 -28.18 -5.47 -4.15
N GLY A 190 -28.83 -4.33 -3.90
CA GLY A 190 -30.27 -4.25 -3.67
C GLY A 190 -31.10 -4.75 -4.85
N LYS A 191 -30.70 -4.48 -6.10
CA LYS A 191 -31.38 -5.03 -7.28
C LYS A 191 -31.25 -6.55 -7.36
N ILE A 192 -30.04 -7.08 -7.17
CA ILE A 192 -29.79 -8.53 -7.16
C ILE A 192 -30.61 -9.22 -6.07
N ASN A 193 -30.60 -8.67 -4.85
CA ASN A 193 -31.27 -9.26 -3.69
C ASN A 193 -32.80 -9.26 -3.80
N ASN A 194 -33.37 -8.36 -4.61
CA ASN A 194 -34.81 -8.27 -4.83
C ASN A 194 -35.28 -9.05 -6.08
N ASP A 195 -34.37 -9.67 -6.84
CA ASP A 195 -34.72 -10.53 -7.96
C ASP A 195 -35.18 -11.90 -7.47
N SER A 196 -36.44 -12.25 -7.74
CA SER A 196 -37.04 -13.51 -7.28
C SER A 196 -36.35 -14.75 -7.86
N ASN A 197 -35.82 -14.69 -9.09
CA ASN A 197 -35.16 -15.81 -9.71
C ASN A 197 -33.80 -16.05 -9.06
N LEU A 198 -33.01 -14.99 -8.84
CA LEU A 198 -31.72 -15.11 -8.14
C LEU A 198 -31.91 -15.53 -6.68
N HIS A 199 -32.95 -14.99 -6.02
CA HIS A 199 -33.28 -15.37 -4.66
C HIS A 199 -33.65 -16.86 -4.55
N SER A 200 -34.37 -17.41 -5.54
CA SER A 200 -34.68 -18.85 -5.58
C SER A 200 -33.44 -19.76 -5.70
N LEU A 201 -32.33 -19.20 -6.19
CA LEU A 201 -31.03 -19.87 -6.28
C LEU A 201 -30.13 -19.63 -5.05
N ASN A 202 -30.67 -19.01 -3.99
CA ASN A 202 -29.91 -18.56 -2.82
C ASN A 202 -28.74 -17.62 -3.17
N ILE A 203 -28.85 -16.88 -4.26
CA ILE A 203 -27.87 -15.86 -4.65
C ILE A 203 -28.25 -14.56 -3.95
N SER A 204 -27.33 -14.01 -3.17
CA SER A 204 -27.48 -12.71 -2.53
C SER A 204 -26.14 -12.01 -2.41
N PHE A 205 -26.18 -10.68 -2.42
CA PHE A 205 -25.05 -9.80 -2.30
C PHE A 205 -25.14 -9.08 -0.94
N PRO A 206 -24.04 -9.00 -0.18
CA PRO A 206 -24.07 -8.26 1.08
C PRO A 206 -24.28 -6.76 0.80
N ILE A 207 -25.02 -6.10 1.69
CA ILE A 207 -25.02 -4.63 1.74
C ILE A 207 -23.83 -4.21 2.59
N LEU A 208 -22.98 -3.34 2.06
CA LEU A 208 -21.75 -2.90 2.72
C LEU A 208 -21.97 -1.57 3.43
N THR A 209 -21.43 -1.44 4.63
CA THR A 209 -21.20 -0.13 5.25
C THR A 209 -19.87 0.46 4.77
N GLY A 210 -19.63 1.75 5.05
CA GLY A 210 -18.31 2.36 4.80
C GLY A 210 -17.19 1.65 5.57
N ASP A 211 -17.52 1.21 6.79
CA ASP A 211 -16.65 0.43 7.66
C ASP A 211 -16.29 -0.94 7.05
N ASP A 212 -17.23 -1.61 6.37
CA ASP A 212 -16.96 -2.88 5.68
C ASP A 212 -16.11 -2.71 4.43
N LEU A 213 -16.38 -1.67 3.64
CA LEU A 213 -15.60 -1.38 2.44
C LEU A 213 -14.17 -0.95 2.78
N MET A 214 -14.00 -0.12 3.82
CA MET A 214 -12.69 0.24 4.34
C MET A 214 -11.91 -1.00 4.79
N TRP A 215 -12.55 -1.92 5.50
CA TRP A 215 -11.92 -3.18 5.91
C TRP A 215 -11.39 -3.98 4.73
N GLN A 216 -12.18 -4.12 3.66
CA GLN A 216 -11.74 -4.80 2.44
C GLN A 216 -10.49 -4.15 1.85
N PHE A 217 -10.49 -2.82 1.73
CA PHE A 217 -9.34 -2.08 1.22
C PHE A 217 -8.06 -2.28 2.03
N LEU A 218 -8.17 -2.35 3.35
CA LEU A 218 -7.02 -2.57 4.23
C LEU A 218 -6.45 -3.99 4.10
N ILE A 219 -7.31 -5.00 3.99
CA ILE A 219 -6.89 -6.40 3.78
C ILE A 219 -6.30 -6.61 2.38
N ASP A 220 -6.85 -5.95 1.36
CA ASP A 220 -6.35 -5.99 -0.01
C ASP A 220 -5.08 -5.15 -0.23
N LEU A 221 -4.52 -4.60 0.85
CA LEU A 221 -3.27 -3.85 0.86
C LEU A 221 -3.34 -2.62 -0.06
N LEU A 222 -4.51 -1.98 -0.13
CA LEU A 222 -4.79 -0.86 -1.04
C LEU A 222 -3.76 0.26 -0.84
N ALA A 223 -3.19 0.74 -1.95
CA ALA A 223 -2.32 1.89 -1.95
C ALA A 223 -3.15 3.20 -1.97
N VAL A 224 -2.59 4.26 -1.38
CA VAL A 224 -3.29 5.54 -1.20
C VAL A 224 -2.50 6.69 -1.81
N GLY A 225 -3.21 7.77 -2.17
CA GLY A 225 -2.59 8.99 -2.68
C GLY A 225 -1.85 9.76 -1.58
N THR A 226 -1.02 10.72 -2.00
CA THR A 226 -0.32 11.65 -1.08
C THR A 226 -0.88 13.06 -1.18
N PRO A 227 -0.96 13.84 -0.09
CA PRO A 227 -0.55 13.51 1.28
C PRO A 227 -1.43 12.43 1.93
N VAL A 228 -0.79 11.41 2.52
CA VAL A 228 -1.47 10.20 3.02
C VAL A 228 -2.53 10.54 4.07
N ASN A 229 -2.18 11.39 5.04
CA ASN A 229 -3.09 11.79 6.11
C ASN A 229 -4.41 12.35 5.56
N ASP A 230 -4.30 13.33 4.66
CA ASP A 230 -5.46 14.02 4.10
C ASP A 230 -6.27 13.07 3.20
N TYR A 231 -5.58 12.20 2.44
CA TYR A 231 -6.24 11.21 1.60
C TYR A 231 -7.07 10.22 2.42
N LEU A 232 -6.50 9.70 3.51
CA LEU A 232 -7.18 8.77 4.42
C LEU A 232 -8.35 9.45 5.14
N ILE A 233 -8.16 10.69 5.62
CA ILE A 233 -9.22 11.48 6.26
C ILE A 233 -10.40 11.69 5.31
N ASP A 234 -10.15 12.13 4.08
CA ASP A 234 -11.20 12.34 3.09
C ASP A 234 -11.91 11.01 2.75
N MET A 235 -11.17 9.90 2.70
CA MET A 235 -11.72 8.57 2.45
C MET A 235 -12.64 8.09 3.59
N ILE A 236 -12.22 8.18 4.86
CA ILE A 236 -13.07 7.75 5.99
C ILE A 236 -14.30 8.65 6.15
N ASN A 237 -14.16 9.95 5.87
CA ASN A 237 -15.26 10.90 5.96
C ASN A 237 -16.33 10.63 4.90
N VAL A 238 -15.92 10.42 3.64
CA VAL A 238 -16.89 10.21 2.56
C VAL A 238 -17.57 8.83 2.64
N LEU A 239 -16.87 7.84 3.18
CA LEU A 239 -17.46 6.54 3.47
C LEU A 239 -18.31 6.56 4.74
N ASN A 240 -18.29 7.66 5.50
CA ASN A 240 -18.97 7.79 6.80
C ASN A 240 -18.59 6.65 7.75
N CYS A 241 -17.29 6.33 7.81
CA CYS A 241 -16.76 5.33 8.74
C CYS A 241 -16.95 5.79 10.18
N THR A 242 -17.47 4.90 11.03
CA THR A 242 -17.74 5.22 12.44
C THR A 242 -16.70 4.64 13.39
N ASN A 243 -15.98 3.62 12.93
CA ASN A 243 -15.01 2.86 13.73
C ASN A 243 -13.57 3.09 13.29
N ALA A 244 -13.32 4.17 12.55
CA ALA A 244 -12.01 4.51 11.99
C ALA A 244 -11.51 5.86 12.51
N GLU A 245 -10.22 5.94 12.83
CA GLU A 245 -9.52 7.21 13.04
C GLU A 245 -8.25 7.26 12.19
N VAL A 246 -7.82 8.46 11.84
CA VAL A 246 -6.56 8.70 11.15
C VAL A 246 -5.66 9.59 11.99
N GLN A 247 -4.44 9.13 12.24
CA GLN A 247 -3.40 9.90 12.90
C GLN A 247 -2.13 9.89 12.04
N GLY A 248 -1.88 10.99 11.33
CA GLY A 248 -0.73 11.10 10.43
C GLY A 248 -0.85 10.12 9.26
N ASN A 249 0.10 9.21 9.13
CA ASN A 249 0.10 8.18 8.08
C ASN A 249 -0.49 6.84 8.54
N THR A 250 -1.13 6.79 9.70
CA THR A 250 -1.76 5.58 10.25
C THR A 250 -3.27 5.74 10.30
N ILE A 251 -3.98 4.71 9.83
CA ILE A 251 -5.40 4.51 10.10
C ILE A 251 -5.55 3.41 11.15
N THR A 252 -6.37 3.68 12.16
CA THR A 252 -6.75 2.70 13.19
C THR A 252 -8.23 2.39 13.03
N PHE A 253 -8.59 1.11 13.10
CA PHE A 253 -9.93 0.63 12.86
C PHE A 253 -10.36 -0.37 13.94
N GLN A 254 -11.52 -0.17 14.55
CA GLN A 254 -12.10 -1.15 15.47
C GLN A 254 -13.00 -2.13 14.71
N ARG A 255 -12.70 -3.43 14.79
CA ARG A 255 -13.48 -4.51 14.18
C ARG A 255 -14.12 -5.37 15.26
N ARG A 256 -15.22 -6.02 14.89
CA ARG A 256 -15.85 -7.05 15.72
C ARG A 256 -15.37 -8.43 15.28
N GLY A 257 -14.81 -9.17 16.22
CA GLY A 257 -14.50 -10.59 16.13
C GLY A 257 -15.37 -11.41 17.09
N GLU A 258 -14.77 -12.41 17.75
CA GLU A 258 -15.33 -12.97 19.00
C GLU A 258 -15.36 -11.92 20.12
N GLN A 259 -14.30 -11.11 20.17
CA GLN A 259 -14.26 -9.85 20.90
C GLN A 259 -13.97 -8.71 19.93
N ASP A 260 -14.16 -7.47 20.36
CA ASP A 260 -13.71 -6.34 19.57
C ASP A 260 -12.18 -6.34 19.49
N PHE A 261 -11.62 -5.90 18.37
CA PHE A 261 -10.17 -5.83 18.18
C PHE A 261 -9.82 -4.63 17.31
N ASN A 262 -8.59 -4.15 17.41
CA ASN A 262 -8.12 -3.00 16.68
C ASN A 262 -7.17 -3.43 15.57
N VAL A 263 -7.27 -2.75 14.42
CA VAL A 263 -6.38 -2.90 13.30
C VAL A 263 -5.73 -1.57 13.00
N GLU A 264 -4.40 -1.54 12.95
CA GLU A 264 -3.62 -0.35 12.63
C GLU A 264 -2.86 -0.58 11.33
N VAL A 265 -3.05 0.32 10.37
CA VAL A 265 -2.33 0.28 9.10
C VAL A 265 -1.55 1.58 8.93
N THR A 266 -0.23 1.48 8.97
CA THR A 266 0.67 2.61 8.76
C THR A 266 1.17 2.57 7.32
N TYR A 267 0.98 3.67 6.59
CA TYR A 267 1.45 3.84 5.22
C TYR A 267 2.81 4.55 5.19
N ASN A 268 3.63 4.25 4.20
CA ASN A 268 4.89 4.98 4.01
C ASN A 268 4.71 6.24 3.14
N GLN A 269 5.81 6.95 2.89
CA GLN A 269 5.83 8.17 2.08
C GLN A 269 5.39 7.97 0.61
N LEU A 270 5.40 6.72 0.12
CA LEU A 270 4.95 6.37 -1.22
C LEU A 270 3.44 6.03 -1.26
N GLY A 271 2.75 6.08 -0.11
CA GLY A 271 1.34 5.69 -0.01
C GLY A 271 1.11 4.18 -0.03
N ARG A 272 2.14 3.37 0.26
CA ARG A 272 2.02 1.90 0.40
C ARG A 272 1.96 1.49 1.86
N MET A 273 1.27 0.39 2.14
CA MET A 273 1.28 -0.20 3.48
C MET A 273 2.71 -0.47 3.94
N GLY A 274 3.14 0.28 4.96
CA GLY A 274 4.42 0.14 5.63
C GLY A 274 4.37 -0.93 6.73
N LYS A 275 3.26 -0.96 7.46
CA LYS A 275 3.02 -1.80 8.63
C LYS A 275 1.52 -2.09 8.77
N PHE A 276 1.19 -3.30 9.19
CA PHE A 276 -0.17 -3.74 9.54
C PHE A 276 -0.12 -4.45 10.88
N VAL A 277 -0.99 -4.07 11.81
CA VAL A 277 -1.01 -4.63 13.17
C VAL A 277 -2.44 -4.97 13.55
N ILE A 278 -2.65 -6.15 14.11
CA ILE A 278 -3.89 -6.48 14.82
C ILE A 278 -3.60 -6.54 16.30
N LYS A 279 -4.49 -5.96 17.11
CA LYS A 279 -4.40 -5.89 18.56
C LYS A 279 -5.73 -6.23 19.20
N ASN A 280 -5.73 -6.81 20.40
CA ASN A 280 -6.95 -6.98 21.17
C ASN A 280 -7.43 -5.63 21.77
N ILE A 281 -8.57 -5.64 22.45
CA ILE A 281 -9.11 -4.46 23.17
C ILE A 281 -8.15 -3.87 24.22
N GLU A 282 -7.26 -4.69 24.78
CA GLU A 282 -6.24 -4.25 25.74
C GLU A 282 -4.99 -3.67 25.05
N ASN A 283 -5.06 -3.46 23.73
CA ASN A 283 -3.97 -2.95 22.89
C ASN A 283 -2.74 -3.88 22.86
N GLN A 284 -2.91 -5.15 23.23
CA GLN A 284 -1.87 -6.16 23.10
C GLN A 284 -1.82 -6.66 21.66
N LYS A 285 -0.62 -6.75 21.10
CA LYS A 285 -0.39 -7.17 19.72
C LYS A 285 -0.72 -8.66 19.55
N ILE A 286 -1.50 -8.97 18.52
CA ILE A 286 -1.88 -10.34 18.12
C ILE A 286 -1.12 -10.73 16.84
N TYR A 287 -1.03 -9.81 15.89
CA TYR A 287 -0.47 -10.08 14.57
C TYR A 287 0.23 -8.83 14.00
N GLU A 288 1.32 -9.01 13.27
CA GLU A 288 2.05 -7.88 12.66
C GLU A 288 2.73 -8.27 11.34
N ILE A 289 2.42 -7.51 10.29
CA ILE A 289 3.15 -7.49 9.04
C ILE A 289 3.95 -6.20 8.97
N ILE A 290 5.23 -6.32 8.64
CA ILE A 290 6.10 -5.17 8.33
C ILE A 290 6.56 -5.24 6.87
N SER A 291 6.77 -4.08 6.27
CA SER A 291 7.32 -4.00 4.92
C SER A 291 8.79 -3.62 4.90
N PHE A 292 9.49 -4.06 3.85
CA PHE A 292 10.82 -3.56 3.52
C PHE A 292 11.02 -3.46 2.01
N TYR A 293 11.93 -2.56 1.61
CA TYR A 293 12.21 -2.24 0.21
C TYR A 293 13.66 -2.62 -0.13
N PRO A 294 13.90 -3.66 -0.94
CA PRO A 294 15.25 -4.11 -1.29
C PRO A 294 16.10 -3.04 -1.98
N LYS A 295 15.51 -2.11 -2.73
CA LYS A 295 16.22 -0.98 -3.37
C LYS A 295 16.99 -0.15 -2.33
N ASN A 296 16.40 0.07 -1.16
CA ASN A 296 17.02 0.82 -0.07
C ASN A 296 18.22 0.05 0.53
N LEU A 297 18.14 -1.29 0.58
CA LEU A 297 19.25 -2.14 1.02
C LEU A 297 20.44 -2.03 0.08
N VAL A 298 20.21 -2.02 -1.24
CA VAL A 298 21.28 -1.89 -2.24
C VAL A 298 22.01 -0.56 -2.08
N TYR A 299 21.29 0.56 -1.92
CA TYR A 299 21.92 1.86 -1.69
C TYR A 299 22.72 1.92 -0.39
N LEU A 300 22.23 1.25 0.67
CA LEU A 300 22.95 1.14 1.93
C LEU A 300 24.27 0.37 1.75
N ILE A 301 24.24 -0.77 1.03
CA ILE A 301 25.45 -1.55 0.70
C ILE A 301 26.45 -0.71 -0.11
N ILE A 302 26.00 -0.01 -1.15
CA ILE A 302 26.85 0.88 -1.95
C ILE A 302 27.47 1.98 -1.09
N GLY A 303 26.68 2.59 -0.18
CA GLY A 303 27.16 3.60 0.75
C GLY A 303 28.26 3.09 1.68
N MET A 304 28.10 1.87 2.23
CA MET A 304 29.13 1.24 3.07
C MET A 304 30.42 0.95 2.29
N ILE A 305 30.30 0.49 1.03
CA ILE A 305 31.47 0.27 0.16
C ILE A 305 32.19 1.60 -0.09
N PHE A 306 31.46 2.66 -0.42
CA PHE A 306 32.04 3.97 -0.70
C PHE A 306 32.77 4.55 0.53
N LEU A 307 32.16 4.50 1.72
CA LEU A 307 32.79 4.95 2.96
C LEU A 307 34.07 4.16 3.28
N SER A 308 34.06 2.85 3.03
CA SER A 308 35.23 1.98 3.21
C SER A 308 36.38 2.38 2.29
N LEU A 309 36.09 2.62 0.99
CA LEU A 309 37.07 3.10 0.02
C LEU A 309 37.64 4.47 0.40
N LEU A 310 36.79 5.38 0.87
CA LEU A 310 37.20 6.73 1.29
C LEU A 310 38.12 6.66 2.53
N GLY A 311 37.83 5.78 3.48
CA GLY A 311 38.70 5.47 4.61
C GLY A 311 40.08 4.95 4.18
N ILE A 312 40.13 4.05 3.19
CA ILE A 312 41.39 3.54 2.62
C ILE A 312 42.19 4.68 1.97
N VAL A 313 41.56 5.53 1.17
CA VAL A 313 42.23 6.67 0.51
C VAL A 313 42.80 7.64 1.54
N ILE A 314 42.03 7.97 2.59
CA ILE A 314 42.49 8.83 3.70
C ILE A 314 43.70 8.19 4.39
N LEU A 315 43.64 6.89 4.70
CA LEU A 315 44.77 6.17 5.32
C LEU A 315 46.02 6.18 4.45
N ILE A 316 45.90 5.98 3.15
CA ILE A 316 47.01 6.05 2.19
C ILE A 316 47.61 7.46 2.18
N PHE A 317 46.77 8.49 2.15
CA PHE A 317 47.21 9.88 2.14
C PHE A 317 47.92 10.26 3.44
N LEU A 318 47.40 9.84 4.60
CA LEU A 318 48.02 10.04 5.90
C LEU A 318 49.38 9.32 6.00
N LYS A 319 49.48 8.07 5.51
CA LYS A 319 50.74 7.32 5.47
C LYS A 319 51.77 7.99 4.55
N ARG A 320 51.38 8.43 3.35
CA ARG A 320 52.24 9.20 2.44
C ARG A 320 52.73 10.50 3.08
N ARG A 321 51.84 11.24 3.73
CA ARG A 321 52.18 12.51 4.40
C ARG A 321 53.10 12.32 5.61
N LYS A 322 52.97 11.22 6.35
CA LYS A 322 53.95 10.84 7.39
C LYS A 322 55.32 10.55 6.80
N ARG A 323 55.40 9.77 5.71
CA ARG A 323 56.69 9.45 5.04
C ARG A 323 57.39 10.66 4.43
N LEU A 324 56.65 11.69 4.02
CA LEU A 324 57.22 12.94 3.49
C LEU A 324 57.67 13.92 4.59
N LYS A 325 57.37 13.63 5.85
CA LYS A 325 57.78 14.43 7.02
C LYS A 325 58.92 13.79 7.81
N THR A 326 59.29 12.56 7.50
CA THR A 326 60.50 11.89 7.98
C THR A 326 61.63 12.14 7.00
#